data_AF-X0TKJ3-F1
#
_entry.id   AF-X0TKJ3-F1
#
_cell.length_a   1.000
_cell.length_b   1.000
_cell.length_c   1.000
_cell.angle_alpha   90.00
_cell.angle_beta   90.00
_cell.angle_gamma   90.00
#
_symmetry.space_group_name_H-M   'P 1'
#
loop_
_entity.id
_entity.type
_entity.pdbx_description
1 polymer ?
#
loop_
_entity_poly.entity_id
_entity_poly.type
_entity_poly.pdbx_seq_one_letter_code
_entity_poly.pdbx_strand_id
1 'polypeptide(L)'
;MAKTTKSKIIIVDDNDKIIGYKERDTLKREDIYRVSALWITNSHGEILLARRHHTKSHRPRKWGPAVAGTVDAGETYEDNIIKEAEE
;
A
#
# COMPACT_ATOMS: atom_id res chain seq x y z
N MET A 1 -9.74 -25.95 -1.53
CA MET A 1 -8.39 -25.38 -1.35
C MET A 1 -8.27 -24.21 -2.32
N ALA A 2 -8.55 -22.99 -1.86
CA ALA A 2 -8.43 -21.81 -2.72
C ALA A 2 -6.95 -21.61 -3.07
N LYS A 3 -6.63 -21.51 -4.36
CA LYS A 3 -5.29 -21.08 -4.80
C LYS A 3 -5.08 -19.69 -4.24
N THR A 4 -4.21 -19.55 -3.24
CA THR A 4 -3.67 -18.24 -2.85
C THR A 4 -2.79 -17.78 -4.01
N THR A 5 -3.42 -17.14 -5.00
CA THR A 5 -2.70 -16.49 -6.08
C THR A 5 -1.78 -15.46 -5.43
N LYS A 6 -0.46 -15.58 -5.59
CA LYS A 6 0.46 -14.55 -5.13
C LYS A 6 -0.03 -13.21 -5.69
N SER A 7 -0.28 -12.27 -4.79
CA SER A 7 -0.80 -10.97 -5.13
C SER A 7 0.22 -10.21 -5.97
N LYS A 8 -0.17 -9.76 -7.17
CA LYS A 8 0.71 -9.03 -8.09
C LYS A 8 0.58 -7.53 -7.87
N ILE A 9 1.69 -6.81 -7.95
CA ILE A 9 1.74 -5.36 -7.82
C ILE A 9 1.42 -4.72 -9.17
N ILE A 10 0.52 -3.74 -9.19
CA ILE A 10 0.17 -2.96 -10.38
C ILE A 10 1.30 -1.96 -10.68
N ILE A 11 1.86 -2.03 -11.88
CA ILE A 11 2.85 -1.07 -12.38
C ILE A 11 2.15 -0.06 -13.28
N VAL A 12 2.42 1.21 -13.05
CA VAL A 12 1.82 2.33 -13.77
C VAL A 12 2.89 3.24 -14.38
N ASP A 13 2.48 4.06 -15.34
CA ASP A 13 3.23 5.23 -15.73
C ASP A 13 2.97 6.41 -14.79
N ASP A 14 3.57 7.55 -15.09
CA ASP A 14 3.45 8.82 -14.38
C ASP A 14 2.05 9.47 -14.46
N ASN A 15 1.17 8.98 -15.33
CA ASN A 15 -0.22 9.40 -15.46
C ASN A 15 -1.20 8.39 -14.80
N ASP A 16 -0.67 7.50 -13.95
CA ASP A 16 -1.40 6.41 -13.30
C ASP A 16 -2.09 5.45 -14.28
N LYS A 17 -1.60 5.34 -15.52
CA LYS A 17 -2.08 4.34 -16.46
C LYS A 17 -1.36 3.02 -16.22
N ILE A 18 -2.11 1.92 -16.12
CA ILE A 18 -1.54 0.58 -15.95
C ILE A 18 -0.70 0.22 -17.17
N ILE A 19 0.57 -0.12 -16.94
CA ILE A 19 1.53 -0.58 -17.96
C ILE A 19 2.02 -2.02 -17.72
N GLY A 20 1.69 -2.62 -16.59
CA GLY A 20 2.01 -4.02 -16.32
C GLY A 20 1.77 -4.45 -14.88
N TYR A 21 2.26 -5.64 -14.56
CA TYR A 21 2.17 -6.24 -13.23
C TYR A 21 3.47 -6.96 -12.89
N LYS A 22 3.88 -6.90 -11.63
CA LYS A 22 5.11 -7.55 -11.14
C LYS A 22 4.89 -8.28 -9.82
N GLU A 23 5.71 -9.29 -9.58
CA GLU A 23 5.84 -9.87 -8.23
C GLU A 23 6.60 -8.88 -7.34
N ARG A 24 6.24 -8.78 -6.05
CA ARG A 24 6.78 -7.76 -5.14
C ARG A 24 8.32 -7.81 -5.00
N ASP A 25 8.90 -9.00 -5.02
CA ASP A 25 10.35 -9.23 -4.95
C ASP A 25 11.09 -8.91 -6.26
N THR A 26 10.37 -8.67 -7.35
CA THR A 26 10.93 -8.30 -8.67
C THR A 26 10.86 -6.80 -8.97
N LEU A 27 10.36 -6.00 -8.03
CA LEU A 27 10.28 -4.54 -8.17
C LEU A 27 11.69 -3.93 -8.28
N LYS A 28 11.82 -3.00 -9.21
CA LYS A 28 13.02 -2.20 -9.44
C LYS A 28 12.82 -0.77 -8.95
N ARG A 29 13.90 0.00 -8.87
CA ARG A 29 13.86 1.36 -8.33
C ARG A 29 13.04 2.32 -9.21
N GLU A 30 13.03 2.07 -10.50
CA GLU A 30 12.32 2.82 -11.54
C GLU A 30 10.83 2.47 -11.64
N ASP A 31 10.38 1.41 -10.96
CA ASP A 31 8.98 1.00 -11.02
C ASP A 31 8.11 1.98 -10.23
N ILE A 32 7.07 2.49 -10.88
CA ILE A 32 6.00 3.25 -10.25
C ILE A 32 4.84 2.29 -10.00
N TYR A 33 4.41 2.21 -8.75
CA TYR A 33 3.30 1.34 -8.34
C TYR A 33 2.33 2.08 -7.44
N ARG A 34 1.10 1.57 -7.39
CA ARG A 34 -0.02 2.19 -6.68
C ARG A 34 0.03 1.91 -5.18
N VAL A 35 -0.24 2.95 -4.39
CA VAL A 35 -0.32 2.89 -2.92
C VAL A 35 -1.55 3.67 -2.48
N SER A 36 -2.25 3.16 -1.48
CA SER A 36 -3.30 3.89 -0.77
C SER A 36 -2.78 4.32 0.61
N ALA A 37 -3.29 5.43 1.14
CA ALA A 37 -2.96 5.92 2.47
C ALA A 37 -4.19 6.53 3.14
N LEU A 38 -4.37 6.23 4.43
CA LEU A 38 -5.45 6.74 5.26
C LEU A 38 -4.92 7.72 6.30
N TRP A 39 -5.46 8.92 6.27
CA TRP A 39 -5.29 9.92 7.32
C TRP A 39 -6.55 9.93 8.19
N ILE A 40 -6.37 9.78 9.50
CA ILE A 40 -7.47 9.81 10.46
C ILE A 40 -7.30 11.03 11.33
N THR A 41 -8.33 11.86 11.36
CA THR A 41 -8.42 13.03 12.24
C THR A 41 -9.58 12.80 13.21
N ASN A 42 -9.33 12.93 14.51
CA ASN A 42 -10.39 12.80 15.51
C ASN A 42 -11.25 14.08 15.58
N SER A 43 -12.31 14.07 16.40
CA SER A 43 -13.20 15.22 16.57
C SER A 43 -12.55 16.46 17.20
N HIS A 44 -11.33 16.34 17.71
CA HIS A 44 -10.53 17.45 18.25
C HIS A 44 -9.55 18.03 17.23
N GLY A 45 -9.52 17.51 15.99
CA GLY A 45 -8.60 17.97 14.95
C GLY A 45 -7.20 17.35 15.04
N GLU A 46 -6.99 16.32 15.88
CA GLU A 46 -5.69 15.66 16.03
C GLU A 46 -5.54 14.53 15.00
N ILE A 47 -4.35 14.43 14.41
CA ILE A 47 -4.03 13.42 13.38
C ILE A 47 -3.38 12.20 14.02
N LEU A 48 -3.91 11.02 13.71
CA LEU A 48 -3.27 9.75 14.06
C LEU A 48 -2.07 9.49 13.15
N LEU A 49 -0.88 9.39 13.76
CA LEU A 49 0.34 8.94 13.09
C LEU A 49 0.68 7.52 13.54
N ALA A 50 0.97 6.63 12.59
CA ALA A 50 1.45 5.29 12.90
C ALA A 50 2.99 5.22 12.78
N ARG A 51 3.63 4.60 13.76
CA ARG A 51 5.06 4.23 13.66
C ARG A 51 5.17 2.84 13.06
N ARG A 52 5.85 2.74 11.92
CA ARG A 52 6.04 1.47 11.19
C ARG A 52 6.72 0.42 12.05
N HIS A 53 6.22 -0.82 11.98
CA HIS A 53 6.81 -1.94 12.68
C HIS A 53 8.28 -2.17 12.27
N HIS A 54 9.09 -2.69 13.18
CA HIS A 54 10.53 -2.82 13.00
C HIS A 54 10.94 -3.86 11.95
N THR A 55 10.05 -4.80 11.61
CA THR A 55 10.28 -5.86 10.61
C THR A 55 9.89 -5.45 9.19
N LYS A 56 9.33 -4.25 8.97
CA LYS A 56 8.96 -3.81 7.62
C LYS A 56 10.23 -3.65 6.78
N SER A 57 10.25 -4.25 5.60
CA SER A 57 11.40 -4.23 4.66
C SER A 57 11.79 -2.80 4.26
N HIS A 58 10.80 -1.91 4.13
CA HIS A 58 11.01 -0.51 3.77
C HIS A 58 10.79 0.40 4.96
N ARG A 59 11.81 1.21 5.28
CA ARG A 59 11.77 2.31 6.26
C ARG A 59 11.18 1.88 7.63
N PRO A 60 11.74 0.86 8.31
CA PRO A 60 11.26 0.43 9.61
C PRO A 60 11.35 1.57 10.64
N ARG A 61 10.45 1.56 11.64
CA ARG A 61 10.39 2.54 12.75
C ARG A 61 10.13 4.00 12.37
N LYS A 62 9.91 4.32 11.08
CA LYS A 62 9.52 5.69 10.66
C LYS A 62 8.05 5.95 10.97
N TRP A 63 7.73 7.22 11.23
CA TRP A 63 6.36 7.70 11.36
C TRP A 63 5.75 7.97 9.98
N GLY A 64 4.45 7.77 9.85
CA GLY A 64 3.70 7.97 8.61
C GLY A 64 2.19 8.13 8.87
N PRO A 65 1.36 8.02 7.81
CA PRO A 65 -0.09 8.00 7.94
C PRO A 65 -0.56 6.87 8.85
N ALA A 66 -1.81 6.92 9.30
CA ALA A 66 -2.40 5.91 10.17
C ALA A 66 -2.33 4.51 9.54
N VAL A 67 -2.64 4.42 8.25
CA VAL A 67 -2.59 3.19 7.45
C VAL A 67 -2.03 3.50 6.06
N ALA A 68 -1.26 2.58 5.48
CA ALA A 68 -0.86 2.65 4.08
C ALA A 68 -0.49 1.27 3.54
N GLY A 69 -0.98 0.97 2.34
CA GLY A 69 -0.83 -0.34 1.69
C GLY A 69 -0.48 -0.22 0.22
N THR A 70 0.09 -1.29 -0.34
CA THR A 70 0.28 -1.37 -1.81
C THR A 70 -1.00 -1.90 -2.42
N VAL A 71 -1.49 -1.28 -3.49
CA VAL A 71 -2.68 -1.74 -4.19
C VAL A 71 -2.32 -2.93 -5.07
N ASP A 72 -2.92 -4.08 -4.77
CA ASP A 72 -2.67 -5.30 -5.51
C ASP A 72 -3.58 -5.42 -6.75
N ALA A 73 -3.19 -6.27 -7.69
CA ALA A 73 -3.95 -6.51 -8.91
C ALA A 73 -5.36 -7.02 -8.61
N GLY A 74 -6.37 -6.29 -9.09
CA GLY A 74 -7.78 -6.58 -8.83
C GLY A 74 -8.39 -5.81 -7.66
N GLU A 75 -7.59 -5.04 -6.91
CA GLU A 75 -8.08 -4.12 -5.89
C GLU A 75 -8.28 -2.71 -6.45
N THR A 76 -9.32 -2.03 -5.99
CA THR A 76 -9.38 -0.56 -6.05
C THR A 76 -8.58 0.05 -4.90
N TYR A 77 -8.31 1.36 -4.95
CA TYR A 77 -7.69 2.07 -3.82
C TYR A 77 -8.52 1.98 -2.54
N GLU A 78 -9.85 1.98 -2.68
CA GLU A 78 -10.78 1.90 -1.55
C GLU A 78 -10.79 0.50 -0.94
N ASP A 79 -10.88 -0.56 -1.76
CA ASP A 79 -10.81 -1.94 -1.27
C ASP A 79 -9.50 -2.19 -0.51
N ASN A 80 -8.39 -1.70 -1.09
CA ASN A 80 -7.06 -1.85 -0.51
C ASN A 80 -6.96 -1.18 0.86
N ILE A 81 -7.42 0.08 0.99
CA ILE A 81 -7.26 0.81 2.25
C ILE A 81 -8.20 0.31 3.35
N ILE A 82 -9.39 -0.19 2.99
CA ILE A 82 -10.30 -0.84 3.94
C ILE A 82 -9.64 -2.10 4.51
N LYS A 83 -9.13 -2.98 3.64
CA LYS A 83 -8.39 -4.19 4.03
C LYS A 83 -7.21 -3.86 4.95
N GLU A 84 -6.37 -2.90 4.57
CA GLU A 84 -5.17 -2.53 5.34
C GLU A 84 -5.50 -1.87 6.68
N ALA A 85 -6.70 -1.29 6.84
CA ALA A 85 -7.15 -0.73 8.11
C ALA A 85 -7.60 -1.80 9.11
N GLU A 86 -7.85 -3.03 8.66
CA GLU A 86 -8.19 -4.18 9.51
C GLU A 86 -6.96 -4.97 10.00
N GLU A 87 -5.77 -4.74 9.41
CA GLU A 87 -4.49 -5.41 9.76
C GLU A 87 -3.77 -4.80 10.98
#